data_AF-A0A940ENN8-F1
#
_entry.id   AF-A0A940ENN8-F1
#
_cell.length_a   1.000
_cell.length_b   1.000
_cell.length_c   1.000
_cell.angle_alpha   90.00
_cell.angle_beta   90.00
_cell.angle_gamma   90.00
#
_symmetry.space_group_name_H-M   'P 1'
#
loop_
_entity.id
_entity.type
_entity.pdbx_description
1 polymer ?
#
loop_
_entity_poly.entity_id
_entity_poly.type
_entity_poly.pdbx_seq_one_letter_code
_entity_poly.pdbx_strand_id
1 'polypeptide(L)'
;MKCTSCNNGSLIPSFIDDLFRAHTCQNCGGNWILIEDYVSWKDRNPEHQFSSDITEVIDEPTGAMLCPVSGSIMRKFRISAETSHSLDYSSAVGGVWLDKGEWELLKEEKLAGSLNNILTTNWQNTIRAESAKNNFSEIYQSKFGVEQYQEIRKIREWLNSQSNKADLRAYILAEDPYSAER
;
A
#
# COMPACT_ATOMS: atom_id res chain seq x y z
N MET A 1 18.04 21.71 -4.31
CA MET A 1 16.86 22.00 -3.45
C MET A 1 17.15 21.51 -2.04
N LYS A 2 16.55 22.09 -0.99
CA LYS A 2 16.69 21.52 0.37
C LYS A 2 15.82 20.27 0.50
N CYS A 3 16.31 19.26 1.23
CA CYS A 3 15.55 18.06 1.53
C CYS A 3 14.51 18.37 2.61
N THR A 4 13.23 18.16 2.31
CA THR A 4 12.10 18.38 3.23
C THR A 4 11.82 17.18 4.14
N SER A 5 12.38 16.00 3.82
CA SER A 5 12.34 14.81 4.67
C SER A 5 13.25 14.96 5.90
N CYS A 6 14.55 15.19 5.69
CA CYS A 6 15.52 15.28 6.80
C CYS A 6 15.90 16.69 7.24
N ASN A 7 15.53 17.73 6.48
CA ASN A 7 15.85 19.16 6.73
C ASN A 7 17.35 19.52 6.85
N ASN A 8 18.26 18.55 6.83
CA ASN A 8 19.71 18.71 6.93
C ASN A 8 20.45 18.50 5.61
N GLY A 9 19.80 17.93 4.59
CA GLY A 9 20.44 17.59 3.32
C GLY A 9 20.03 18.49 2.16
N SER A 10 20.82 18.44 1.08
CA SER A 10 20.47 19.01 -0.22
C SER A 10 20.23 17.89 -1.24
N LEU A 11 19.23 18.10 -2.09
CA LEU A 11 18.91 17.24 -3.22
C LEU A 11 19.82 17.58 -4.39
N ILE A 12 20.62 16.61 -4.82
CA ILE A 12 21.53 16.71 -5.97
C ILE A 12 21.01 15.88 -7.15
N PRO A 13 21.20 16.32 -8.40
CA PRO A 13 20.81 15.52 -9.56
C PRO A 13 21.47 14.14 -9.54
N SER A 14 20.68 13.11 -9.81
CA SER A 14 21.08 11.70 -9.79
C SER A 14 20.18 10.87 -10.72
N PHE A 15 20.40 9.55 -10.72
CA PHE A 15 19.54 8.58 -11.38
C PHE A 15 19.21 7.45 -10.40
N ILE A 16 18.00 6.91 -10.48
CA ILE A 16 17.66 5.67 -9.78
C ILE A 16 18.07 4.49 -10.67
N ASP A 17 18.92 3.60 -10.16
CA ASP A 17 19.49 2.44 -10.87
C ASP A 17 20.10 2.77 -12.25
N ASP A 18 20.58 3.99 -12.45
CA ASP A 18 21.01 4.53 -13.75
C ASP A 18 19.92 4.54 -14.84
N LEU A 19 18.64 4.47 -14.44
CA LEU A 19 17.50 4.34 -15.34
C LEU A 19 16.88 5.70 -15.68
N PHE A 20 16.32 6.37 -14.68
CA PHE A 20 15.58 7.63 -14.86
C PHE A 20 16.04 8.69 -13.86
N ARG A 21 15.76 9.95 -14.21
CA ARG A 21 16.25 11.11 -13.46
C ARG A 21 15.63 11.18 -12.07
N ALA A 22 16.49 11.51 -11.12
CA ALA A 22 16.12 11.72 -9.74
C ALA A 22 16.92 12.88 -9.16
N HIS A 23 16.55 13.27 -7.95
CA HIS A 23 17.40 14.07 -7.09
C HIS A 23 17.55 13.38 -5.74
N THR A 24 18.74 12.87 -5.45
CA THR A 24 19.03 12.15 -4.21
C THR A 24 19.50 13.11 -3.13
N CYS A 25 19.01 12.93 -1.91
CA CYS A 25 19.47 13.66 -0.75
C CYS A 25 20.83 13.13 -0.29
N GLN A 26 21.83 14.02 -0.20
CA GLN A 26 23.17 13.65 0.30
C GLN A 26 23.22 13.21 1.77
N ASN A 27 22.18 13.51 2.56
CA ASN A 27 22.16 13.21 3.99
C ASN A 27 21.32 11.96 4.34
N CYS A 28 20.08 11.88 3.86
CA CYS A 28 19.19 10.74 4.16
C CYS A 28 19.16 9.67 3.07
N GLY A 29 19.66 9.94 1.86
CA GLY A 29 19.60 9.00 0.73
C GLY A 29 18.23 8.86 0.08
N GLY A 30 17.21 9.61 0.53
CA GLY A 30 15.90 9.65 -0.14
C GLY A 30 15.98 10.28 -1.53
N ASN A 31 15.09 9.88 -2.42
CA ASN A 31 15.06 10.24 -3.83
C ASN A 31 13.79 11.04 -4.16
N TRP A 32 13.98 12.16 -4.83
CA TRP A 32 12.91 12.94 -5.43
C TRP A 32 12.86 12.71 -6.93
N ILE A 33 11.71 12.30 -7.46
CA ILE A 33 11.54 11.99 -8.89
C ILE A 33 10.31 12.68 -9.44
N LEU A 34 10.33 13.00 -10.74
CA LEU A 34 9.11 13.40 -11.45
C LEU A 34 8.49 12.16 -12.09
N ILE A 35 7.17 12.01 -11.95
CA ILE A 35 6.47 10.86 -12.52
C ILE A 35 6.59 10.83 -14.05
N GLU A 36 6.69 12.00 -14.68
CA GLU A 36 6.90 12.14 -16.12
C GLU A 36 8.26 11.59 -16.57
N ASP A 37 9.32 11.79 -15.79
CA ASP A 37 10.65 11.25 -16.10
C ASP A 37 10.62 9.71 -16.05
N TYR A 38 9.91 9.15 -15.07
CA TYR A 38 9.69 7.70 -14.95
C TYR A 38 8.88 7.14 -16.12
N VAL A 39 7.72 7.73 -16.43
CA VAL A 39 6.85 7.26 -17.53
C VAL A 39 7.58 7.37 -18.87
N SER A 40 8.24 8.51 -19.12
CA SER A 40 9.01 8.71 -20.34
C SER A 40 10.15 7.70 -20.49
N TRP A 41 10.79 7.29 -19.39
CA TRP A 41 11.78 6.23 -19.42
C TRP A 41 11.12 4.86 -19.67
N LYS A 42 9.99 4.57 -19.02
CA LYS A 42 9.30 3.27 -19.15
C LYS A 42 8.76 3.04 -20.56
N ASP A 43 8.21 4.07 -21.20
CA ASP A 43 7.73 4.02 -22.58
C ASP A 43 8.85 3.70 -23.57
N ARG A 44 10.08 4.15 -23.28
CA ARG A 44 11.28 3.83 -24.07
C ARG A 44 11.87 2.45 -23.74
N ASN A 45 11.50 1.86 -22.61
CA ASN A 45 12.04 0.61 -22.10
C ASN A 45 10.91 -0.36 -21.65
N PRO A 46 10.00 -0.75 -22.57
CA PRO A 46 8.84 -1.57 -22.21
C PRO A 46 9.25 -2.95 -21.68
N GLU A 47 10.29 -3.54 -22.29
CA GLU A 47 10.82 -4.88 -21.96
C GLU A 47 11.73 -4.89 -20.71
N HIS A 48 12.05 -3.74 -20.13
CA HIS A 48 12.91 -3.70 -18.95
C HIS A 48 12.21 -4.34 -17.75
N GLN A 49 12.87 -5.36 -17.20
CA GLN A 49 12.46 -6.05 -15.98
C GLN A 49 13.35 -5.59 -14.83
N PHE A 50 12.73 -5.16 -13.74
CA PHE A 50 13.44 -4.79 -12.53
C PHE A 50 13.85 -6.06 -11.78
N SER A 51 15.15 -6.23 -11.51
CA SER A 51 15.62 -7.26 -10.60
C SER A 51 15.57 -6.75 -9.16
N SER A 52 15.06 -7.57 -8.25
CA SER A 52 15.11 -7.29 -6.83
C SER A 52 16.48 -7.66 -6.27
N ASP A 53 17.21 -6.67 -5.76
CA ASP A 53 18.34 -6.91 -4.87
C ASP A 53 17.85 -6.76 -3.42
N ILE A 54 18.04 -7.79 -2.61
CA ILE A 54 17.59 -7.81 -1.21
C ILE A 54 18.33 -6.71 -0.46
N THR A 55 17.60 -5.67 -0.05
CA THR A 55 18.14 -4.55 0.72
C THR A 55 17.24 -4.31 1.93
N GLU A 56 17.81 -4.08 3.10
CA GLU A 56 17.04 -3.74 4.30
C GLU A 56 16.24 -2.45 4.07
N VAL A 57 14.92 -2.57 4.13
CA VAL A 57 14.00 -1.44 4.10
C VAL A 57 14.02 -0.77 5.47
N ILE A 58 14.23 0.55 5.48
CA ILE A 58 14.31 1.35 6.71
C ILE A 58 12.89 1.75 7.14
N ASP A 59 12.67 1.85 8.46
CA ASP A 59 11.41 2.32 9.06
C ASP A 59 10.90 3.62 8.42
N GLU A 60 9.60 3.64 8.14
CA GLU A 60 8.93 4.79 7.52
C GLU A 60 8.90 6.00 8.47
N PRO A 61 9.36 7.19 8.05
CA PRO A 61 9.26 8.38 8.87
C PRO A 61 7.79 8.75 9.12
N THR A 62 7.45 8.84 10.40
CA THR A 62 6.11 9.19 10.91
C THR A 62 5.92 10.71 10.86
N GLY A 63 5.76 11.27 9.66
CA GLY A 63 5.54 12.71 9.47
C GLY A 63 4.84 13.04 8.16
N ALA A 64 4.15 14.18 8.13
CA ALA A 64 3.65 14.75 6.88
C ALA A 64 4.80 15.48 6.18
N MET A 65 5.08 15.13 4.93
CA MET A 65 6.15 15.73 4.15
C MET A 65 5.66 16.93 3.34
N LEU A 66 6.53 17.94 3.15
CA LEU A 66 6.30 19.05 2.23
C LEU A 66 7.02 18.80 0.90
N CYS A 67 6.42 19.22 -0.20
CA CYS A 67 7.04 19.16 -1.52
C CYS A 67 8.27 20.08 -1.55
N PRO A 68 9.46 19.59 -1.93
CA PRO A 68 10.68 20.39 -2.00
C PRO A 68 10.64 21.47 -3.09
N VAL A 69 9.67 21.39 -4.02
CA VAL A 69 9.48 22.36 -5.11
C VAL A 69 8.35 23.35 -4.81
N SER A 70 7.14 22.87 -4.47
CA SER A 70 5.97 23.74 -4.28
C SER A 70 5.71 24.13 -2.83
N GLY A 71 6.35 23.49 -1.85
CA GLY A 71 6.08 23.68 -0.43
C GLY A 71 4.70 23.18 0.05
N SER A 72 3.90 22.58 -0.84
CA SER A 72 2.59 22.01 -0.48
C SER A 72 2.76 20.69 0.27
N ILE A 73 1.80 20.37 1.15
CA ILE A 73 1.75 19.07 1.82
C ILE A 73 1.61 17.95 0.79
N MET A 74 2.43 16.93 0.91
CA MET A 74 2.41 15.74 0.08
C MET A 74 1.39 14.73 0.61
N ARG A 75 0.82 13.98 -0.31
CA ARG A 75 -0.17 12.95 0.00
C ARG A 75 0.55 11.60 0.08
N LYS A 76 0.26 10.83 1.13
CA LYS A 76 0.73 9.45 1.26
C LYS A 76 -0.10 8.50 0.39
N PHE A 77 0.57 7.69 -0.41
CA PHE A 77 0.02 6.65 -1.27
C PHE A 77 0.58 5.31 -0.84
N ARG A 78 -0.27 4.43 -0.30
CA ARG A 78 0.18 3.11 0.16
C ARG A 78 0.65 2.26 -1.02
N ILE A 79 1.74 1.52 -0.78
CA ILE A 79 2.32 0.60 -1.76
C ILE A 79 1.49 -0.69 -1.83
N SER A 80 1.22 -1.31 -0.68
CA SER A 80 0.37 -2.51 -0.57
C SER A 80 -0.56 -2.43 0.65
N ALA A 81 -1.47 -3.40 0.77
CA ALA A 81 -2.33 -3.54 1.94
C ALA A 81 -1.64 -4.25 3.13
N GLU A 82 -0.48 -4.86 2.88
CA GLU A 82 0.26 -5.70 3.84
C GLU A 82 1.42 -4.94 4.50
N THR A 83 1.95 -3.91 3.85
CA THR A 83 3.02 -3.06 4.39
C THR A 83 2.48 -1.73 4.90
N SER A 84 3.17 -1.12 5.87
CA SER A 84 2.87 0.25 6.29
C SER A 84 3.38 1.29 5.29
N HIS A 85 4.40 0.92 4.49
CA HIS A 85 5.12 1.81 3.59
C HIS A 85 4.23 2.55 2.60
N SER A 86 4.52 3.83 2.42
CA SER A 86 3.75 4.72 1.57
C SER A 86 4.63 5.75 0.89
N LEU A 87 4.33 5.98 -0.40
CA LEU A 87 5.00 6.99 -1.21
C LEU A 87 4.38 8.36 -0.95
N ASP A 88 5.21 9.38 -0.80
CA ASP A 88 4.75 10.76 -0.74
C ASP A 88 4.62 11.33 -2.15
N TYR A 89 3.43 11.82 -2.53
CA TYR A 89 3.14 12.39 -3.85
C TYR A 89 2.69 13.85 -3.77
N SER A 90 3.28 14.69 -4.62
CA SER A 90 2.89 16.07 -4.83
C SER A 90 2.08 16.24 -6.11
N SER A 91 0.77 16.41 -6.00
CA SER A 91 -0.10 16.69 -7.15
C SER A 91 0.14 18.05 -7.80
N ALA A 92 0.80 18.98 -7.08
CA ALA A 92 1.10 20.31 -7.60
C ALA A 92 2.22 20.30 -8.66
N VAL A 93 3.12 19.31 -8.59
CA VAL A 93 4.32 19.25 -9.45
C VAL A 93 4.42 17.89 -10.18
N GLY A 94 3.62 16.90 -9.80
CA GLY A 94 3.78 15.53 -10.30
C GLY A 94 5.02 14.83 -9.76
N GLY A 95 5.54 15.29 -8.62
CA GLY A 95 6.72 14.73 -7.98
C GLY A 95 6.39 13.65 -6.96
N VAL A 96 7.25 12.65 -6.88
CA VAL A 96 7.19 11.55 -5.91
C VAL A 96 8.45 11.61 -5.06
N TRP A 97 8.27 11.47 -3.76
CA TRP A 97 9.36 11.24 -2.82
C TRP A 97 9.40 9.75 -2.47
N LEU A 98 10.61 9.21 -2.54
CA LEU A 98 10.97 7.85 -2.15
C LEU A 98 11.97 7.96 -1.00
N ASP A 99 11.63 7.47 0.18
CA ASP A 99 12.62 7.31 1.24
C ASP A 99 13.66 6.24 0.86
N LYS A 100 14.78 6.25 1.58
CA LYS A 100 15.88 5.31 1.30
C LYS A 100 15.39 3.87 1.48
N GLY A 101 15.53 3.04 0.45
CA GLY A 101 15.06 1.65 0.45
C GLY A 101 13.67 1.45 -0.15
N GLU A 102 12.88 2.51 -0.36
CA GLU A 102 11.52 2.37 -0.90
C GLU A 102 11.52 1.96 -2.38
N TRP A 103 12.53 2.38 -3.14
CA TRP A 103 12.67 1.93 -4.53
C TRP A 103 12.95 0.44 -4.61
N GLU A 104 13.82 -0.07 -3.74
CA GLU A 104 14.15 -1.47 -3.61
C GLU A 104 12.91 -2.29 -3.21
N LEU A 105 12.12 -1.78 -2.25
CA LEU A 105 10.83 -2.37 -1.87
C LEU A 105 9.87 -2.45 -3.07
N LEU A 106 9.78 -1.39 -3.89
CA LEU A 106 8.97 -1.42 -5.11
C LEU A 106 9.45 -2.49 -6.10
N LYS A 107 10.76 -2.77 -6.18
CA LYS A 107 11.30 -3.86 -7.01
C LYS A 107 10.90 -5.23 -6.45
N GLU A 108 11.01 -5.42 -5.13
CA GLU A 108 10.62 -6.65 -4.43
C GLU A 108 9.13 -6.98 -4.61
N GLU A 109 8.27 -5.98 -4.43
CA GLU A 109 6.82 -6.09 -4.62
C GLU A 109 6.40 -6.19 -6.10
N LYS A 110 7.35 -6.17 -7.04
CA LYS A 110 7.13 -6.15 -8.50
C LYS A 110 6.29 -4.95 -8.98
N LEU A 111 6.32 -3.86 -8.21
CA LEU A 111 5.58 -2.62 -8.48
C LEU A 111 6.43 -1.54 -9.16
N ALA A 112 7.75 -1.71 -9.23
CA ALA A 112 8.67 -0.77 -9.88
C ALA A 112 8.33 -0.50 -11.35
N GLY A 113 7.72 -1.47 -12.05
CA GLY A 113 7.24 -1.32 -13.43
C GLY A 113 5.87 -0.67 -13.59
N SER A 114 5.21 -0.34 -12.48
CA SER A 114 3.87 0.23 -12.45
C SER A 114 3.76 1.39 -11.45
N LEU A 115 4.83 2.14 -11.23
CA LEU A 115 4.86 3.24 -10.25
C LEU A 115 3.75 4.27 -10.50
N ASN A 116 3.49 4.60 -11.77
CA ASN A 116 2.40 5.49 -12.18
C ASN A 116 1.01 4.95 -11.80
N ASN A 117 0.82 3.62 -11.75
CA ASN A 117 -0.44 3.02 -11.36
C ASN A 117 -0.70 3.17 -9.85
N ILE A 118 0.34 3.11 -9.01
CA ILE A 118 0.24 3.27 -7.55
C ILE A 118 -0.37 4.63 -7.19
N LEU A 119 -0.04 5.66 -7.99
CA LEU A 119 -0.48 7.04 -7.81
C LEU A 119 -1.92 7.30 -8.29
N THR A 120 -2.61 6.27 -8.81
CA THR A 120 -3.99 6.41 -9.28
C THR A 120 -5.01 6.27 -8.14
N THR A 121 -6.16 6.92 -8.30
CA THR A 121 -7.26 6.81 -7.33
C THR A 121 -7.83 5.39 -7.26
N ASN A 122 -7.87 4.68 -8.40
CA ASN A 122 -8.38 3.30 -8.45
C ASN A 122 -7.51 2.36 -7.61
N TRP A 123 -6.19 2.43 -7.76
CA TRP A 123 -5.25 1.66 -6.96
C TRP A 123 -5.43 1.90 -5.45
N GLN A 124 -5.47 3.17 -5.05
CA GLN A 124 -5.65 3.54 -3.64
C GLN A 124 -7.01 3.11 -3.07
N ASN A 125 -8.06 3.06 -3.89
CA ASN A 125 -9.36 2.53 -3.48
C ASN A 125 -9.32 1.01 -3.28
N THR A 126 -8.63 0.26 -4.14
CA THR A 126 -8.41 -1.18 -3.99
C THR A 126 -7.67 -1.49 -2.69
N ILE A 127 -6.54 -0.81 -2.42
CA ILE A 127 -5.78 -1.00 -1.18
C ILE A 127 -6.63 -0.71 0.06
N ARG A 128 -7.46 0.33 0.03
CA ARG A 128 -8.37 0.64 1.16
C ARG A 128 -9.39 -0.48 1.38
N ALA A 129 -9.94 -1.05 0.32
CA ALA A 129 -10.90 -2.15 0.43
C ALA A 129 -10.24 -3.43 0.97
N GLU A 130 -9.03 -3.74 0.53
CA GLU A 130 -8.24 -4.88 1.00
C GLU A 130 -7.80 -4.70 2.45
N SER A 131 -7.25 -3.53 2.80
CA SER A 131 -6.87 -3.18 4.17
C SER A 131 -8.08 -3.24 5.12
N ALA A 132 -9.26 -2.77 4.69
CA ALA A 132 -10.48 -2.90 5.49
C ALA A 132 -10.84 -4.37 5.71
N LYS A 133 -10.77 -5.21 4.68
CA LYS A 133 -11.03 -6.66 4.78
C LYS A 133 -10.05 -7.35 5.73
N ASN A 134 -8.76 -7.04 5.65
CA ASN A 134 -7.73 -7.60 6.51
C ASN A 134 -7.95 -7.17 7.96
N ASN A 135 -8.19 -5.88 8.20
CA ASN A 135 -8.50 -5.36 9.53
C ASN A 135 -9.76 -6.02 10.13
N PHE A 136 -10.82 -6.22 9.35
CA PHE A 136 -11.98 -6.98 9.84
C PHE A 136 -11.63 -8.41 10.22
N SER A 137 -10.80 -9.10 9.42
CA SER A 137 -10.38 -10.46 9.73
C SER A 137 -9.54 -10.53 11.02
N GLU A 138 -8.64 -9.57 11.24
CA GLU A 138 -7.83 -9.46 12.47
C GLU A 138 -8.69 -9.10 13.69
N ILE A 139 -9.67 -8.20 13.53
CA ILE A 139 -10.64 -7.87 14.59
C ILE A 139 -11.42 -9.13 14.99
N TYR A 140 -11.90 -9.92 14.04
CA TYR A 140 -12.66 -11.12 14.36
C TYR A 140 -11.79 -12.26 14.91
N GLN A 141 -10.56 -12.42 14.42
CA GLN A 141 -9.60 -13.38 14.98
C GLN A 141 -9.20 -13.01 16.41
N SER A 142 -8.94 -11.73 16.70
CA SER A 142 -8.62 -11.29 18.06
C SER A 142 -9.83 -11.41 19.00
N LYS A 143 -11.04 -11.17 18.51
CA LYS A 143 -12.27 -11.29 19.31
C LYS A 143 -12.68 -12.73 19.59
N PHE A 144 -12.58 -13.61 18.60
CA PHE A 144 -13.11 -14.97 18.69
C PHE A 144 -12.04 -16.03 18.98
N GLY A 145 -10.77 -15.75 18.69
CA GLY A 145 -9.73 -16.77 18.59
C GLY A 145 -9.65 -17.34 17.16
N VAL A 146 -8.46 -17.81 16.77
CA VAL A 146 -8.18 -18.29 15.40
C VAL A 146 -9.07 -19.47 15.04
N GLU A 147 -9.23 -20.44 15.94
CA GLU A 147 -10.02 -21.65 15.70
C GLU A 147 -11.52 -21.33 15.55
N GLN A 148 -12.10 -20.58 16.48
CA GLN A 148 -13.51 -20.20 16.39
C GLN A 148 -13.79 -19.33 15.17
N TYR A 149 -12.86 -18.44 14.80
CA TYR A 149 -13.02 -17.61 13.60
C TYR A 149 -13.05 -18.45 12.32
N GLN A 150 -12.16 -19.44 12.19
CA GLN A 150 -12.15 -20.35 11.03
C GLN A 150 -13.46 -21.13 10.93
N GLU A 151 -13.97 -21.63 12.05
CA GLU A 151 -15.20 -22.42 12.05
C GLU A 151 -16.44 -21.58 11.71
N ILE A 152 -16.56 -20.38 12.29
CA ILE A 152 -17.61 -19.42 11.96
C ILE A 152 -17.56 -19.02 10.48
N ARG A 153 -16.35 -18.88 9.91
CA ARG A 153 -16.18 -18.61 8.48
C ARG A 153 -16.73 -19.74 7.61
N LYS A 154 -16.38 -20.99 7.91
CA LYS A 154 -16.90 -22.16 7.17
C LYS A 154 -18.42 -22.23 7.24
N ILE A 155 -18.99 -22.06 8.44
CA ILE A 155 -20.44 -22.06 8.64
C ILE A 155 -21.09 -20.95 7.81
N ARG A 156 -20.52 -19.74 7.81
CA ARG A 156 -21.03 -18.61 7.02
C ARG A 156 -20.99 -18.89 5.51
N GLU A 157 -19.88 -19.44 5.01
CA GLU A 157 -19.73 -19.80 3.60
C GLU A 157 -20.73 -20.89 3.20
N TRP A 158 -20.86 -21.94 4.00
CA TRP A 158 -21.82 -23.01 3.80
C TRP A 158 -23.27 -22.50 3.83
N LEU A 159 -23.64 -21.66 4.82
CA LEU A 159 -24.99 -21.08 4.92
C LEU A 159 -25.35 -20.24 3.69
N ASN A 160 -24.41 -19.47 3.16
CA ASN A 160 -24.68 -18.60 2.01
C ASN A 160 -24.84 -19.39 0.70
N SER A 161 -24.29 -20.61 0.61
CA SER A 161 -24.48 -21.47 -0.56
C SER A 161 -25.80 -22.26 -0.54
N GLN A 162 -26.53 -22.27 0.58
CA GLN A 162 -27.82 -22.96 0.67
C GLN A 162 -28.98 -22.11 0.13
N SER A 163 -29.93 -22.75 -0.55
CA SER A 163 -31.14 -22.11 -1.07
C SER A 163 -32.10 -21.66 0.04
N ASN A 164 -32.16 -22.43 1.13
CA ASN A 164 -32.99 -22.17 2.32
C ASN A 164 -32.23 -21.45 3.45
N LYS A 165 -31.24 -20.61 3.10
CA LYS A 165 -30.38 -19.92 4.08
C LYS A 165 -31.11 -19.11 5.15
N ALA A 166 -32.32 -18.62 4.86
CA ALA A 166 -33.12 -17.87 5.83
C ALA A 166 -33.60 -18.78 6.98
N ASP A 167 -34.13 -19.96 6.65
CA ASP A 167 -34.61 -20.94 7.63
C ASP A 167 -33.45 -21.50 8.45
N LEU A 168 -32.31 -21.78 7.81
CA LEU A 168 -31.10 -22.24 8.51
C LEU A 168 -30.58 -21.21 9.52
N ARG A 169 -30.65 -19.91 9.19
CA ARG A 169 -30.29 -18.84 10.14
C ARG A 169 -31.26 -18.78 11.31
N ALA A 170 -32.57 -18.90 11.06
CA ALA A 170 -33.58 -18.91 12.11
C ALA A 170 -33.37 -20.10 13.06
N TYR A 171 -33.06 -21.28 12.53
CA TYR A 171 -32.75 -22.47 13.31
C TYR A 171 -31.51 -22.28 14.21
N ILE A 172 -30.42 -21.70 13.69
CA ILE A 172 -29.18 -21.47 14.47
C ILE A 172 -29.39 -20.44 15.58
N LEU A 173 -30.25 -19.44 15.36
CA LEU A 173 -30.49 -18.34 16.31
C LEU A 173 -31.58 -18.66 17.35
N ALA A 174 -32.36 -19.74 17.17
CA ALA A 174 -33.37 -20.14 18.12
C ALA A 174 -32.73 -20.62 19.43
N GLU A 175 -33.23 -20.14 20.58
CA GLU A 175 -32.78 -20.61 21.91
C GLU A 175 -33.03 -22.11 22.09
N ASP A 176 -34.19 -22.58 21.61
CA ASP A 176 -34.48 -24.01 21.45
C ASP A 176 -35.28 -24.21 20.15
N PRO A 177 -34.64 -24.66 19.06
CA PRO A 177 -35.34 -24.91 17.79
C PRO A 177 -36.29 -26.12 17.84
N TYR A 178 -36.29 -26.88 18.94
CA TYR A 178 -37.14 -28.05 19.15
C TYR A 178 -38.19 -27.83 20.24
N SER A 179 -38.19 -26.66 20.89
CA SER A 179 -39.19 -26.29 21.88
C SER A 179 -40.59 -26.28 21.25
N ALA A 180 -41.50 -27.03 21.87
CA ALA A 180 -42.91 -27.06 21.49
C ALA A 180 -43.75 -25.98 22.20
N GLU A 181 -43.15 -25.15 23.06
CA GLU A 181 -43.84 -24.11 23.82
C GLU A 181 -43.51 -22.72 23.28
N ARG A 182 -44.57 -21.97 22.95
CA ARG A 182 -44.53 -20.58 22.45
C ARG A 182 -44.29 -19.57 23.54
#